data_AF-A0A357I2M2-F1
#
_entry.id   AF-A0A357I2M2-F1
#
_cell.length_a   1.000
_cell.length_b   1.000
_cell.length_c   1.000
_cell.angle_alpha   90.00
_cell.angle_beta   90.00
_cell.angle_gamma   90.00
#
_symmetry.space_group_name_H-M   'P 1'
#
loop_
_entity.id
_entity.type
_entity.pdbx_description
1 polymer ?
#
loop_
_entity_poly.entity_id
_entity_poly.type
_entity_poly.pdbx_seq_one_letter_code
_entity_poly.pdbx_strand_id
1 'polypeptide(L)'
;MTKHSTPKRTKEATLAEKLKKAEKIAREKAIKERAKFRGLQIRPTPGLFDESEKQEPGENNWSGFGFDIHPHVTVSAVIILAVFIIATLMFQEQAAALSSDVLAWVSRSFGWFFILAANIFIGCALYFAFSRFGRIRIGGAKALPEFSTPAWYAML
;
A
#
# COMPACT_ATOMS: atom_id res chain seq x y z
N MET A 1 -23.50 -16.53 54.13
CA MET A 1 -23.95 -15.15 53.88
C MET A 1 -22.88 -14.45 53.05
N THR A 2 -22.90 -14.63 51.73
CA THR A 2 -23.54 -13.79 50.69
C THR A 2 -22.70 -12.56 50.30
N LYS A 3 -21.94 -12.75 49.22
CA LYS A 3 -21.09 -11.79 48.52
C LYS A 3 -21.90 -10.58 48.03
N HIS A 4 -21.58 -9.39 48.51
CA HIS A 4 -22.00 -8.13 47.89
C HIS A 4 -20.94 -7.65 46.89
N SER A 5 -21.27 -7.73 45.59
CA SER A 5 -20.60 -6.96 44.52
C SER A 5 -21.26 -7.32 43.18
N THR A 6 -21.99 -6.40 42.53
CA THR A 6 -22.13 -6.19 41.05
C THR A 6 -23.51 -5.66 40.57
N PRO A 7 -23.74 -4.32 40.53
CA PRO A 7 -24.76 -3.75 39.63
C PRO A 7 -24.19 -2.80 38.54
N LYS A 8 -22.95 -2.32 38.69
CA LYS A 8 -22.35 -1.32 37.76
C LYS A 8 -21.88 -1.93 36.43
N ARG A 9 -21.32 -3.16 36.47
CA ARG A 9 -20.81 -3.88 35.28
C ARG A 9 -21.87 -4.12 34.20
N THR A 10 -23.14 -4.31 34.57
CA THR A 10 -24.23 -4.67 33.66
C THR A 10 -24.69 -3.49 32.80
N LYS A 11 -24.68 -2.27 33.35
CA LYS A 11 -25.03 -1.03 32.61
C LYS A 11 -23.95 -0.62 31.63
N GLU A 12 -22.68 -0.76 32.03
CA GLU A 12 -21.54 -0.47 31.17
C GLU A 12 -21.44 -1.47 30.00
N ALA A 13 -21.75 -2.75 30.24
CA ALA A 13 -21.80 -3.77 29.19
C ALA A 13 -22.89 -3.48 28.14
N THR A 14 -24.10 -3.11 28.58
CA THR A 14 -25.21 -2.77 27.69
C THR A 14 -24.99 -1.47 26.91
N LEU A 15 -24.30 -0.49 27.50
CA LEU A 15 -23.86 0.72 26.80
C LEU A 15 -22.80 0.40 25.74
N ALA A 16 -21.79 -0.41 26.08
CA ALA A 16 -20.74 -0.82 25.16
C ALA A 16 -21.31 -1.59 23.95
N GLU A 17 -22.33 -2.43 24.16
CA GLU A 17 -23.00 -3.15 23.08
C GLU A 17 -23.79 -2.19 22.16
N LYS A 18 -24.50 -1.21 22.73
CA LYS A 18 -25.19 -0.16 21.96
C LYS A 18 -24.21 0.69 21.16
N LEU A 19 -23.05 1.04 21.74
CA LEU A 19 -22.00 1.78 21.05
C LEU A 19 -21.40 0.99 19.89
N LYS A 20 -21.10 -0.30 20.08
CA LYS A 20 -20.63 -1.20 18.99
C LYS A 20 -21.67 -1.34 17.87
N LYS A 21 -22.95 -1.47 18.21
CA LYS A 21 -24.06 -1.51 17.23
C LYS A 21 -24.16 -0.19 16.48
N ALA A 22 -24.10 0.94 17.17
CA ALA A 22 -24.11 2.27 16.56
C ALA A 22 -22.90 2.49 15.65
N GLU A 23 -21.70 2.06 16.05
CA GLU A 23 -20.50 2.12 15.22
C GLU A 23 -20.62 1.24 13.97
N LYS A 24 -21.14 0.01 14.10
CA LYS A 24 -21.36 -0.89 12.97
C LYS A 24 -22.35 -0.29 11.96
N ILE A 25 -23.46 0.27 12.45
CA ILE A 25 -24.46 0.94 11.62
C ILE A 25 -23.86 2.19 10.95
N ALA A 26 -23.05 2.97 11.68
CA ALA A 26 -22.34 4.12 11.12
C ALA A 26 -21.35 3.72 10.02
N ARG A 27 -20.61 2.61 10.20
CA ARG A 27 -19.70 2.07 9.16
C ARG A 27 -20.47 1.61 7.93
N GLU A 28 -21.56 0.86 8.11
CA GLU A 28 -22.38 0.39 6.99
C GLU A 28 -23.05 1.55 6.24
N LYS A 29 -23.58 2.54 6.97
CA LYS A 29 -24.17 3.75 6.42
C LYS A 29 -23.14 4.58 5.66
N ALA A 30 -21.92 4.73 6.21
CA ALA A 30 -20.82 5.43 5.55
C ALA A 30 -20.37 4.76 4.24
N ILE A 31 -20.52 3.43 4.09
CA ILE A 31 -20.18 2.73 2.85
C ILE A 31 -21.30 2.86 1.82
N LYS A 32 -22.57 2.72 2.23
CA LYS A 32 -23.74 2.73 1.33
C LYS A 32 -24.13 4.13 0.86
N GLU A 33 -24.11 5.12 1.74
CA GLU A 33 -24.54 6.49 1.46
C GLU A 33 -23.38 7.40 1.02
N ARG A 34 -22.23 6.82 0.67
CA ARG A 34 -21.05 7.60 0.31
C ARG A 34 -21.26 8.35 -1.00
N ALA A 35 -20.83 9.61 -1.05
CA ALA A 35 -20.58 10.27 -2.32
C ALA A 35 -19.42 9.56 -3.03
N LYS A 36 -19.52 9.29 -4.34
CA LYS A 36 -18.37 8.84 -5.12
C LYS A 36 -17.42 10.03 -5.27
N PHE A 37 -16.41 10.11 -4.41
CA PHE A 37 -15.37 11.14 -4.51
C PHE A 37 -14.47 10.84 -5.72
N ARG A 38 -14.27 11.83 -6.61
CA ARG A 38 -13.20 11.82 -7.59
C ARG A 38 -12.05 12.68 -7.05
N GLY A 39 -10.89 12.08 -6.78
CA GLY A 39 -9.70 12.76 -6.23
C GLY A 39 -9.30 12.31 -4.82
N LEU A 40 -8.35 13.01 -4.19
CA LEU A 40 -7.86 12.69 -2.85
C LEU A 40 -8.93 12.90 -1.76
N GLN A 41 -9.06 11.94 -0.84
CA GLN A 41 -9.96 12.06 0.34
C GLN A 41 -9.59 13.20 1.29
N ILE A 42 -8.31 13.58 1.34
CA ILE A 42 -7.81 14.72 2.09
C ILE A 42 -7.06 15.61 1.11
N ARG A 43 -7.49 16.87 0.96
CA ARG A 43 -6.68 17.86 0.25
C ARG A 43 -5.48 18.21 1.14
N PRO A 44 -4.24 17.90 0.72
CA PRO A 44 -3.08 18.39 1.45
C PRO A 44 -3.18 19.91 1.48
N THR A 45 -3.16 20.48 2.67
CA THR A 45 -3.03 21.93 2.82
C THR A 45 -1.54 22.20 2.77
N PRO A 46 -1.06 23.13 1.91
CA PRO A 46 0.36 23.50 1.91
C PRO A 46 0.73 23.92 3.32
N GLY A 47 1.62 23.15 3.96
CA GLY A 47 2.14 23.49 5.27
C GLY A 47 2.99 24.76 5.17
N LEU A 48 3.12 25.52 6.26
CA LEU A 48 4.05 26.66 6.33
C LEU A 48 5.52 26.23 6.08
N PHE A 49 5.81 24.93 6.24
CA PHE A 49 7.09 24.27 5.97
C PHE A 49 7.02 23.30 4.79
N ASP A 50 6.08 23.50 3.87
CA ASP A 50 6.01 22.74 2.63
C ASP A 50 7.12 23.23 1.69
N GLU A 51 8.34 22.75 1.94
CA GLU A 51 9.52 22.96 1.09
C GLU A 51 9.54 21.97 -0.09
N SER A 52 8.43 21.26 -0.34
CA SER A 52 8.34 20.49 -1.58
C SER A 52 8.61 21.44 -2.75
N GLU A 53 9.61 21.09 -3.55
CA GLU A 53 9.99 21.84 -4.73
C GLU A 53 8.70 22.12 -5.51
N LYS A 54 8.47 23.38 -5.93
CA LYS A 54 7.22 23.86 -6.56
C LYS A 54 6.89 23.18 -7.90
N GLN A 55 7.47 22.02 -8.16
CA GLN A 55 7.14 21.19 -9.29
C GLN A 55 5.77 20.56 -9.06
N GLU A 56 4.82 20.92 -9.90
CA GLU A 56 3.51 20.28 -9.89
C GLU A 56 3.66 18.83 -10.40
N PRO A 57 2.99 17.83 -9.79
CA PRO A 57 3.01 16.47 -10.33
C PRO A 57 2.53 16.47 -11.78
N GLY A 58 3.44 16.14 -12.71
CA GLY A 58 3.18 16.15 -14.14
C GLY A 58 3.70 17.35 -14.92
N GLU A 59 4.37 18.32 -14.29
CA GLU A 59 4.93 19.50 -14.97
C GLU A 59 5.88 19.15 -16.12
N ASN A 60 6.72 18.13 -15.92
CA ASN A 60 7.69 17.66 -16.93
C ASN A 60 7.13 16.55 -17.84
N ASN A 61 5.85 16.22 -17.72
CA ASN A 61 5.26 15.14 -18.48
C ASN A 61 4.74 15.62 -19.83
N TRP A 62 4.88 14.75 -20.83
CA TRP A 62 4.18 14.92 -22.08
C TRP A 62 2.74 14.44 -21.91
N SER A 63 1.78 15.37 -21.91
CA SER A 63 0.36 15.06 -21.85
C SER A 63 -0.28 15.19 -23.24
N GLY A 64 -0.79 14.09 -23.81
CA GLY A 64 -1.41 14.08 -25.14
C GLY A 64 -2.23 12.81 -25.37
N PHE A 65 -3.34 12.92 -26.12
CA PHE A 65 -4.24 11.78 -26.41
C PHE A 65 -4.77 11.03 -25.18
N GLY A 66 -4.86 11.69 -24.01
CA GLY A 66 -5.28 11.08 -22.75
C GLY A 66 -4.17 10.31 -22.02
N PHE A 67 -2.93 10.36 -22.51
CA PHE A 67 -1.75 9.83 -21.86
C PHE A 67 -0.99 10.94 -21.13
N ASP A 68 -0.42 10.58 -19.98
CA ASP A 68 0.45 11.43 -19.16
C ASP A 68 1.76 10.65 -18.93
N ILE A 69 2.79 10.97 -19.71
CA ILE A 69 4.04 10.20 -19.78
C ILE A 69 5.22 11.08 -19.41
N HIS A 70 6.02 10.62 -18.44
CA HIS A 70 7.27 11.29 -18.09
C HIS A 70 8.37 10.88 -19.10
N PRO A 71 8.74 11.74 -20.06
CA PRO A 71 9.50 11.33 -21.25
C PRO A 71 10.88 10.77 -20.90
N HIS A 72 11.56 11.35 -19.91
CA HIS A 72 12.89 10.90 -19.47
C HIS A 72 12.91 9.42 -19.02
N VAL A 73 11.98 8.99 -18.16
CA VAL A 73 11.97 7.62 -17.63
C VAL A 73 11.42 6.63 -18.65
N THR A 74 10.39 7.03 -19.40
CA THR A 74 9.74 6.13 -20.35
C THR A 74 10.63 5.88 -21.57
N VAL A 75 11.25 6.91 -22.13
CA VAL A 75 12.12 6.75 -23.31
C VAL A 75 13.37 5.95 -22.95
N SER A 76 14.03 6.24 -21.83
CA SER A 76 15.20 5.48 -21.39
C SER A 76 14.87 4.01 -21.11
N ALA A 77 13.78 3.73 -20.40
CA ALA A 77 13.34 2.37 -20.14
C ALA A 77 13.00 1.60 -21.43
N VAL A 78 12.28 2.23 -22.37
CA VAL A 78 11.91 1.60 -23.66
C VAL A 78 13.14 1.30 -24.50
N ILE A 79 14.11 2.22 -24.57
CA ILE A 79 15.35 1.98 -25.34
C ILE A 79 16.12 0.80 -24.75
N ILE A 80 16.34 0.79 -23.43
CA ILE A 80 17.06 -0.29 -22.75
C ILE A 80 16.34 -1.62 -22.96
N LEU A 81 15.01 -1.65 -22.79
CA LEU A 81 14.20 -2.85 -22.99
C LEU A 81 14.25 -3.34 -24.44
N ALA A 82 14.12 -2.44 -25.42
CA ALA A 82 14.16 -2.79 -26.83
C ALA A 82 15.52 -3.38 -27.23
N VAL A 83 16.62 -2.75 -26.79
CA VAL A 83 17.98 -3.27 -27.02
C VAL A 83 18.14 -4.64 -26.38
N PHE A 84 17.68 -4.82 -25.13
CA PHE A 84 17.75 -6.10 -24.43
C PHE A 84 16.96 -7.21 -25.14
N ILE A 85 15.74 -6.92 -25.61
CA ILE A 85 14.93 -7.87 -26.37
C ILE A 85 15.62 -8.24 -27.68
N ILE A 86 16.07 -7.26 -28.46
CA ILE A 86 16.74 -7.51 -29.75
C ILE A 86 18.00 -8.36 -29.54
N ALA A 87 18.84 -8.01 -28.55
CA ALA A 87 20.04 -8.78 -28.24
C ALA A 87 19.71 -10.22 -27.81
N THR A 88 18.68 -10.41 -26.99
CA THR A 88 18.24 -11.74 -26.52
C THR A 88 17.71 -12.60 -27.67
N LEU A 89 16.98 -12.00 -28.62
CA LEU A 89 16.46 -12.70 -29.80
C LEU A 89 17.55 -13.04 -30.82
N MET A 90 18.58 -12.20 -30.96
CA MET A 90 19.70 -12.46 -31.86
C MET A 90 20.67 -13.51 -31.33
N PHE A 91 20.87 -13.59 -30.01
CA PHE A 91 21.87 -14.45 -29.36
C PHE A 91 21.23 -15.39 -28.32
N GLN A 92 20.25 -16.19 -28.75
CA GLN A 92 19.40 -16.98 -27.84
C GLN A 92 20.20 -17.97 -26.97
N GLU A 93 21.14 -18.72 -27.56
CA GLU A 93 21.92 -19.72 -26.82
C GLU A 93 22.86 -19.06 -25.78
N GLN A 94 23.54 -17.98 -26.17
CA GLN A 94 24.42 -17.24 -25.27
C GLN A 94 23.62 -16.56 -24.16
N ALA A 95 22.46 -15.97 -24.48
CA ALA A 95 21.58 -15.35 -23.50
C ALA A 95 21.04 -16.36 -22.48
N ALA A 96 20.69 -17.58 -22.90
CA ALA A 96 20.27 -18.65 -22.02
C ALA A 96 21.40 -19.09 -21.07
N ALA A 97 22.60 -19.32 -21.61
CA ALA A 97 23.77 -19.70 -20.82
C ALA A 97 24.14 -18.60 -19.79
N LEU A 98 24.25 -17.34 -20.25
CA LEU A 98 24.54 -16.20 -19.37
C LEU A 98 23.48 -16.02 -18.28
N SER A 99 22.19 -16.16 -18.62
CA SER A 99 21.11 -16.04 -17.63
C SER A 99 21.21 -17.13 -16.55
N SER A 100 21.53 -18.37 -16.94
CA SER A 100 21.73 -19.48 -16.01
C SER A 100 22.94 -19.24 -15.10
N ASP A 101 24.07 -18.80 -15.67
CA ASP A 101 25.30 -18.54 -14.93
C ASP A 101 25.12 -17.38 -13.94
N VAL A 102 24.47 -16.31 -14.37
CA VAL A 102 24.14 -15.16 -13.50
C VAL A 102 23.19 -15.59 -12.39
N LEU A 103 22.14 -16.36 -12.69
CA LEU A 103 21.23 -16.88 -11.66
C LEU A 103 21.96 -17.75 -10.64
N ALA A 104 22.83 -18.66 -11.08
CA ALA A 104 23.63 -19.51 -10.21
C ALA A 104 24.59 -18.69 -9.34
N TRP A 105 25.24 -17.68 -9.92
CA TRP A 105 26.17 -16.79 -9.22
C TRP A 105 25.44 -15.93 -8.19
N VAL A 106 24.31 -15.32 -8.54
CA VAL A 106 23.47 -14.53 -7.63
C VAL A 106 22.96 -15.40 -6.49
N SER A 107 22.47 -16.60 -6.79
CA SER A 107 21.96 -17.52 -5.78
C SER A 107 23.06 -17.97 -4.81
N ARG A 108 24.27 -18.25 -5.31
CA ARG A 108 25.40 -18.64 -4.48
C ARG A 108 25.94 -17.49 -3.62
N SER A 109 26.01 -16.28 -4.19
CA SER A 109 26.65 -15.12 -3.53
C SER A 109 25.69 -14.34 -2.64
N PHE A 110 24.44 -14.16 -3.09
CA PHE A 110 23.40 -13.37 -2.42
C PHE A 110 22.27 -14.23 -1.82
N GLY A 111 22.29 -15.55 -1.95
CA GLY A 111 21.23 -16.42 -1.41
C GLY A 111 21.03 -16.24 0.10
N TRP A 112 22.11 -16.15 0.87
CA TRP A 112 22.04 -15.88 2.31
C TRP A 112 21.41 -14.51 2.61
N PHE A 113 21.71 -13.50 1.79
CA PHE A 113 21.17 -12.15 1.92
C PHE A 113 19.67 -12.14 1.61
N PHE A 114 19.21 -12.85 0.57
CA PHE A 114 17.78 -12.97 0.26
C PHE A 114 17.00 -13.64 1.39
N ILE A 115 17.54 -14.73 1.96
CA ILE A 115 16.91 -15.42 3.10
C ILE A 115 16.84 -14.48 4.30
N LEU A 116 17.94 -13.80 4.63
CA LEU A 116 17.97 -12.83 5.73
C LEU A 116 16.98 -11.69 5.52
N ALA A 117 16.96 -11.09 4.33
CA ALA A 117 16.05 -10.00 3.97
C ALA A 117 14.59 -10.44 4.05
N ALA A 118 14.24 -11.63 3.55
CA ALA A 118 12.90 -12.18 3.66
C ALA A 118 12.47 -12.35 5.13
N ASN A 119 13.35 -12.89 5.98
CA ASN A 119 13.09 -13.00 7.42
C ASN A 119 12.93 -11.62 8.09
N ILE A 120 13.74 -10.64 7.71
CA ILE A 120 13.61 -9.26 8.20
C ILE A 120 12.26 -8.68 7.77
N PHE A 121 11.84 -8.81 6.51
CA PHE A 121 10.55 -8.30 6.05
C PHE A 121 9.37 -8.96 6.78
N ILE A 122 9.42 -10.26 7.03
CA ILE A 122 8.42 -10.96 7.85
C ILE A 122 8.43 -10.39 9.27
N GLY A 123 9.60 -10.24 9.89
CA GLY A 123 9.74 -9.63 11.21
C GLY A 123 9.19 -8.20 11.26
N CYS A 124 9.49 -7.37 10.26
CA CYS A 124 8.97 -6.02 10.13
C CYS A 124 7.45 -6.01 9.94
N ALA A 125 6.90 -6.89 9.10
CA ALA A 125 5.46 -7.00 8.89
C ALA A 125 4.73 -7.39 10.18
N LEU A 126 5.26 -8.38 10.93
CA LEU A 126 4.74 -8.76 12.25
C LEU A 126 4.87 -7.61 13.24
N TYR A 127 6.01 -6.92 13.27
CA TYR A 127 6.21 -5.74 14.09
C TYR A 127 5.17 -4.66 13.78
N PHE A 128 4.95 -4.32 12.51
CA PHE A 128 3.94 -3.32 12.14
C PHE A 128 2.52 -3.80 12.49
N ALA A 129 2.20 -5.08 12.30
CA ALA A 129 0.89 -5.65 12.64
C ALA A 129 0.59 -5.61 14.14
N PHE A 130 1.54 -5.96 15.00
CA PHE A 130 1.33 -6.04 16.46
C PHE A 130 1.71 -4.77 17.23
N SER A 131 2.52 -3.88 16.65
CA SER A 131 2.92 -2.63 17.31
C SER A 131 1.81 -1.56 17.24
N ARG A 132 2.07 -0.44 17.93
CA ARG A 132 1.24 0.77 17.86
C ARG A 132 1.06 1.31 16.44
N PHE A 133 1.99 1.00 15.52
CA PHE A 133 1.98 1.51 14.16
C PHE A 133 0.89 0.86 13.29
N GLY A 134 0.47 -0.38 13.59
CA GLY A 134 -0.63 -1.05 12.88
C GLY A 134 -2.00 -0.39 13.08
N ARG A 135 -2.14 0.52 14.06
CA ARG A 135 -3.38 1.29 14.27
C ARG A 135 -3.44 2.57 13.44
N ILE A 136 -2.37 2.93 12.74
CA ILE A 136 -2.30 4.16 11.94
C ILE A 136 -3.12 3.96 10.66
N ARG A 137 -4.04 4.88 10.40
CA ARG A 137 -4.83 4.90 9.16
C ARG A 137 -4.05 5.59 8.04
N ILE A 138 -3.79 4.86 6.96
CA ILE A 138 -3.19 5.40 5.73
C ILE A 138 -4.22 6.32 5.08
N GLY A 139 -3.81 7.55 4.74
CA GLY A 139 -4.70 8.60 4.24
C GLY A 139 -5.18 9.59 5.31
N GLY A 140 -4.68 9.51 6.55
CA GLY A 140 -4.91 10.50 7.61
C GLY A 140 -5.91 10.09 8.68
N ALA A 141 -5.96 10.86 9.78
CA ALA A 141 -6.76 10.51 10.97
C ALA A 141 -8.29 10.45 10.73
N LYS A 142 -8.77 11.13 9.69
CA LYS A 142 -10.19 11.18 9.31
C LYS A 142 -10.52 10.28 8.10
N ALA A 143 -9.55 9.55 7.56
CA ALA A 143 -9.76 8.70 6.39
C ALA A 143 -10.77 7.60 6.68
N LEU A 144 -11.62 7.33 5.69
CA LEU A 144 -12.65 6.29 5.70
C LEU A 144 -12.34 5.25 4.62
N PRO A 145 -12.62 3.95 4.87
CA PRO A 145 -12.32 2.89 3.91
C PRO A 145 -13.12 3.08 2.61
N GLU A 146 -12.42 2.98 1.47
CA GLU A 146 -13.02 3.13 0.13
C GLU A 146 -13.74 1.89 -0.39
N PHE A 147 -13.53 0.75 0.23
CA PHE A 147 -14.17 -0.51 -0.15
C PHE A 147 -14.69 -1.18 1.11
N SER A 148 -15.75 -1.99 0.96
CA SER A 148 -16.18 -2.85 2.06
C SER A 148 -15.09 -3.88 2.34
N THR A 149 -14.98 -4.37 3.58
CA THR A 149 -13.97 -5.37 3.94
C THR A 149 -13.96 -6.60 3.01
N PRO A 150 -15.09 -7.22 2.60
CA PRO A 150 -15.05 -8.33 1.65
C PRO A 150 -14.64 -7.92 0.24
N ALA A 151 -15.04 -6.73 -0.23
CA ALA A 151 -14.62 -6.24 -1.54
C ALA A 151 -13.12 -5.95 -1.57
N TRP A 152 -12.56 -5.42 -0.48
CA TRP A 152 -11.13 -5.21 -0.31
C TRP A 152 -10.35 -6.54 -0.29
N TYR A 153 -10.83 -7.55 0.44
CA TYR A 153 -10.22 -8.88 0.41
C TYR A 153 -10.26 -9.53 -0.98
N ALA A 154 -11.27 -9.23 -1.80
CA ALA A 154 -11.35 -9.71 -3.17
C ALA A 154 -10.38 -9.00 -4.14
N MET A 155 -9.79 -7.86 -3.75
CA MET A 155 -8.81 -7.10 -4.55
C MET A 155 -7.35 -7.43 -4.22
N LEU A 156 -7.12 -8.09 -3.10
CA LEU A 156 -5.80 -8.48 -2.58
C LEU A 156 -5.33 -9.78 -3.24
#